data_AF-A0A847XIS2-F1
#
_entry.id   AF-A0A847XIS2-F1
#
_cell.length_a   1.000
_cell.length_b   1.000
_cell.length_c   1.000
_cell.angle_alpha   90.00
_cell.angle_beta   90.00
_cell.angle_gamma   90.00
#
_symmetry.space_group_name_H-M   'P 1'
#
loop_
_entity.id
_entity.type
_entity.pdbx_description
1 polymer ?
#
loop_
_entity_poly.entity_id
_entity_poly.type
_entity_poly.pdbx_seq_one_letter_code
_entity_poly.pdbx_strand_id
1 'polypeptide(L)'
;MRIKSLDKKRGDNLRDHMGDVELILTMLAEATSTEITKTRNSKGINEIQEDVKKGGQIAGDARKKIEAETSKKVITKRNYKELR
;
A
#
# COMPACT_ATOMS: atom_id res chain seq x y z
N MET A 1 14.54 9.16 4.77
CA MET A 1 13.28 9.85 4.38
C MET A 1 12.27 9.65 5.50
N ARG A 2 11.85 10.71 6.22
CA ARG A 2 10.87 10.60 7.32
C ARG A 2 9.47 10.65 6.71
N ILE A 3 8.73 9.55 6.80
CA ILE A 3 7.38 9.39 6.23
C ILE A 3 6.40 9.36 7.40
N LYS A 4 5.27 10.07 7.29
CA LYS A 4 4.21 10.17 8.31
C LYS A 4 4.65 10.64 9.71
N SER A 5 5.81 11.29 9.80
CA SER A 5 6.37 11.79 11.08
C SER A 5 6.51 10.72 12.18
N LEU A 6 6.65 9.44 11.81
CA LEU A 6 6.69 8.33 12.77
C LEU A 6 7.84 8.48 13.78
N ASP A 7 7.55 8.22 15.05
CA ASP A 7 8.53 8.07 16.11
C ASP A 7 8.64 6.61 16.55
N LYS A 8 9.75 5.97 16.20
CA LYS A 8 10.05 4.59 16.59
C LYS A 8 10.13 4.40 18.11
N LYS A 9 10.52 5.43 18.87
CA LYS A 9 10.62 5.33 20.34
C LYS A 9 9.24 5.32 21.01
N ARG A 10 8.22 5.84 20.33
CA ARG A 10 6.83 5.89 20.81
C ARG A 10 6.00 4.68 20.39
N GLY A 11 6.56 3.80 19.55
CA GLY A 11 5.85 2.63 19.03
C GLY A 11 4.86 2.96 17.90
N ASP A 12 5.07 4.06 17.18
CA ASP A 12 4.14 4.49 16.12
C ASP A 12 4.10 3.48 14.96
N ASN A 13 2.93 2.88 14.69
CA ASN A 13 2.72 2.01 13.53
C ASN A 13 2.33 2.82 12.31
N LEU A 14 2.95 2.54 11.15
CA LEU A 14 2.66 3.25 9.90
C LEU A 14 1.17 3.23 9.54
N ARG A 15 0.49 2.10 9.75
CA ARG A 15 -0.96 1.93 9.47
C ARG A 15 -1.82 2.93 10.24
N ASP A 16 -1.44 3.28 11.46
CA ASP A 16 -2.17 4.24 12.30
C ASP A 16 -2.04 5.70 11.80
N HIS A 17 -1.18 5.93 10.81
CA HIS A 17 -0.88 7.25 10.25
C HIS A 17 -1.15 7.32 8.74
N MET A 18 -1.64 6.24 8.14
CA MET A 18 -2.15 6.21 6.76
C MET A 18 -3.57 6.80 6.70
N GLY A 19 -3.94 7.36 5.55
CA GLY A 19 -5.35 7.68 5.29
C GLY A 19 -6.13 6.42 4.90
N ASP A 20 -7.47 6.47 5.00
CA ASP A 20 -8.34 5.31 4.75
C ASP A 20 -8.08 4.65 3.38
N VAL A 21 -7.99 5.45 2.32
CA VAL A 21 -7.73 4.95 0.95
C VAL A 21 -6.31 4.39 0.81
N GLU A 22 -5.32 4.96 1.51
CA GLU A 22 -3.94 4.46 1.52
C GLU A 22 -3.86 3.08 2.19
N LEU A 23 -4.62 2.88 3.28
CA LEU A 23 -4.73 1.59 3.96
C LEU A 23 -5.44 0.54 3.09
N ILE A 24 -6.55 0.92 2.43
CA ILE A 24 -7.28 0.03 1.52
C ILE A 24 -6.41 -0.41 0.35
N LEU A 25 -5.65 0.50 -0.26
CA LEU A 25 -4.74 0.16 -1.35
C LEU A 25 -3.60 -0.78 -0.89
N THR A 26 -3.14 -0.63 0.35
CA THR A 26 -2.16 -1.55 0.93
C THR A 26 -2.75 -2.96 1.07
N MET A 27 -3.98 -3.07 1.58
CA MET A 27 -4.68 -4.35 1.67
C MET A 27 -4.98 -4.95 0.30
N LEU A 28 -5.30 -4.12 -0.70
CA LEU A 28 -5.50 -4.57 -2.08
C LEU A 28 -4.22 -5.19 -2.65
N ALA A 29 -3.06 -4.56 -2.42
CA ALA A 29 -1.77 -5.11 -2.87
C ALA A 29 -1.48 -6.47 -2.21
N GLU A 30 -1.75 -6.59 -0.91
CA GLU A 30 -1.54 -7.82 -0.14
C GLU A 30 -2.47 -8.96 -0.62
N ALA A 31 -3.76 -8.68 -0.75
CA ALA A 31 -4.76 -9.64 -1.18
C ALA A 31 -4.49 -10.12 -2.61
N THR A 32 -4.22 -9.19 -3.53
CA THR A 32 -3.95 -9.54 -4.94
C THR A 32 -2.65 -10.31 -5.11
N SER A 33 -1.58 -9.94 -4.40
CA SER A 33 -0.32 -10.71 -4.43
C SER A 33 -0.54 -12.15 -3.95
N THR A 34 -1.30 -12.30 -2.87
CA THR A 34 -1.65 -13.63 -2.31
C THR A 34 -2.48 -14.45 -3.29
N GLU A 35 -3.48 -13.84 -3.90
CA GLU A 35 -4.36 -14.53 -4.86
C GLU A 35 -3.59 -14.97 -6.11
N ILE A 36 -2.71 -14.12 -6.63
CA ILE A 36 -1.84 -14.45 -7.78
C ILE A 36 -0.90 -15.60 -7.42
N THR A 37 -0.25 -15.53 -6.25
CA THR A 37 0.66 -16.58 -5.75
C THR A 37 -0.06 -17.92 -5.65
N LYS A 38 -1.27 -17.94 -5.07
CA LYS A 38 -2.09 -19.15 -4.95
C LYS A 38 -2.50 -19.69 -6.32
N THR A 39 -2.98 -18.82 -7.21
CA THR A 39 -3.45 -19.18 -8.55
C THR A 39 -2.35 -19.79 -9.39
N ARG A 40 -1.13 -19.24 -9.32
CA ARG A 40 0.04 -19.74 -10.04
C ARG A 40 0.75 -20.90 -9.35
N ASN A 41 0.36 -21.20 -8.10
CA ASN A 41 1.06 -22.12 -7.21
C ASN A 41 2.57 -21.83 -7.11
N SER A 42 2.92 -20.54 -7.11
CA SER A 42 4.30 -20.09 -7.16
C SER A 42 5.11 -20.57 -5.96
N LYS A 43 6.37 -20.93 -6.20
CA LYS A 43 7.30 -21.49 -5.21
C LYS A 43 8.60 -20.72 -5.17
N GLY A 44 9.18 -20.65 -3.98
CA GLY A 44 10.46 -19.98 -3.76
C GLY A 44 10.39 -18.47 -3.92
N ILE A 45 11.50 -17.81 -3.63
CA ILE A 45 11.56 -16.34 -3.55
C ILE A 45 11.37 -15.69 -4.92
N ASN A 46 11.92 -16.27 -5.99
CA ASN A 46 11.92 -15.65 -7.32
C ASN A 46 10.50 -15.50 -7.88
N GLU A 47 9.70 -16.57 -7.87
CA GLU A 47 8.33 -16.56 -8.40
C GLU A 47 7.41 -15.69 -7.53
N ILE A 48 7.50 -15.84 -6.20
CA ILE A 48 6.73 -15.03 -5.25
C ILE A 48 7.05 -13.54 -5.42
N GLN A 49 8.31 -13.18 -5.69
CA GLN A 49 8.69 -11.79 -5.91
C GLN A 49 8.01 -11.21 -7.16
N GLU A 50 7.86 -11.99 -8.22
CA GLU A 50 7.12 -11.55 -9.41
C GLU A 50 5.63 -11.36 -9.12
N ASP A 51 5.02 -12.26 -8.36
CA ASP A 51 3.61 -12.16 -7.99
C ASP A 51 3.32 -10.96 -7.10
N VAL A 52 4.20 -10.69 -6.13
CA VAL A 52 4.13 -9.49 -5.27
C VAL A 52 4.28 -8.21 -6.10
N LYS A 53 5.18 -8.20 -7.09
CA LYS A 53 5.29 -7.05 -8.02
C LYS A 53 3.99 -6.85 -8.79
N LYS A 54 3.31 -7.93 -9.21
CA LYS A 54 2.03 -7.83 -9.92
C LYS A 54 0.90 -7.34 -9.02
N GLY A 55 0.77 -7.86 -7.78
CA GLY A 55 -0.22 -7.35 -6.83
C GLY A 55 0.01 -5.87 -6.48
N GLY A 56 1.27 -5.48 -6.28
CA GLY A 56 1.67 -4.08 -6.10
C GLY A 56 1.33 -3.20 -7.30
N GLN A 57 1.50 -3.71 -8.54
CA GLN A 57 1.13 -2.99 -9.77
C GLN A 57 -0.38 -2.74 -9.83
N ILE A 58 -1.21 -3.74 -9.51
CA ILE A 58 -2.68 -3.61 -9.48
C ILE A 58 -3.12 -2.51 -8.51
N ALA A 59 -2.61 -2.52 -7.28
CA ALA A 59 -2.90 -1.47 -6.31
C ALA A 59 -2.37 -0.10 -6.77
N GLY A 60 -1.19 -0.07 -7.38
CA GLY A 60 -0.60 1.15 -7.95
C GLY A 60 -1.45 1.77 -9.06
N ASP A 61 -2.08 0.95 -9.90
CA ASP A 61 -2.97 1.41 -10.96
C ASP A 61 -4.34 1.85 -10.41
N ALA A 62 -4.89 1.16 -9.41
CA ALA A 62 -6.07 1.61 -8.69
C ALA A 62 -5.86 2.98 -8.04
N ARG A 63 -4.70 3.18 -7.39
CA ARG A 63 -4.28 4.48 -6.83
C ARG A 63 -4.32 5.57 -7.90
N LYS A 64 -3.67 5.35 -9.05
CA LYS A 64 -3.60 6.34 -10.14
C LYS A 64 -4.99 6.73 -10.63
N LYS A 65 -5.89 5.75 -10.79
CA LYS A 65 -7.28 6.01 -11.20
C LYS A 65 -8.01 6.88 -10.17
N ILE A 66 -7.91 6.55 -8.89
CA ILE A 66 -8.52 7.36 -7.82
C ILE A 66 -7.97 8.79 -7.80
N GLU A 67 -6.65 8.95 -7.93
CA GLU A 67 -6.01 10.27 -7.95
C GLU A 67 -6.45 11.10 -9.16
N ALA A 68 -6.64 10.47 -10.32
CA ALA A 68 -7.14 11.12 -11.52
C ALA A 68 -8.59 11.60 -11.36
N GLU A 69 -9.49 10.76 -10.86
CA GLU A 69 -10.91 11.10 -10.67
C GLU A 69 -11.12 12.16 -9.57
N THR A 70 -10.33 12.10 -8.50
CA THR A 70 -10.52 12.98 -7.34
C THR A 70 -9.68 14.25 -7.39
N SER A 71 -8.70 14.33 -8.30
CA SER A 71 -7.67 15.39 -8.33
C SER A 71 -6.89 15.55 -7.00
N LYS A 72 -6.93 14.54 -6.13
CA LYS A 72 -6.29 14.53 -4.80
C LYS A 72 -5.29 13.39 -4.72
N LYS A 73 -4.14 13.66 -4.09
CA LYS A 73 -3.16 12.60 -3.80
C LYS A 73 -3.70 11.68 -2.70
N VAL A 74 -3.66 10.38 -2.96
CA VAL A 74 -4.05 9.36 -1.99
C VAL A 74 -2.91 9.11 -1.00
N ILE A 75 -1.67 9.08 -1.49
CA ILE A 75 -0.48 8.90 -0.64
C ILE A 75 0.14 10.26 -0.37
N THR A 76 0.23 10.61 0.92
CA THR A 76 0.87 11.86 1.36
C THR A 76 1.96 11.57 2.38
N LYS A 77 3.01 12.40 2.42
CA LYS A 77 4.05 12.30 3.45
C LYS A 77 3.57 12.73 4.84
N ARG A 78 2.43 13.44 4.90
CA ARG A 78 1.84 13.98 6.12
C ARG A 78 1.11 12.89 6.89
N ASN A 79 1.18 12.96 8.21
CA ASN A 79 0.46 12.08 9.10
C ASN A 79 -1.04 12.34 8.99
N TYR A 80 -1.85 11.31 8.76
CA TYR A 80 -3.30 11.47 8.69
C TYR A 80 -3.89 12.04 9.99
N LYS A 81 -3.31 11.71 11.16
CA LYS A 81 -3.72 12.25 12.47
C LYS A 81 -3.46 13.76 12.61
N GLU A 82 -2.57 14.33 11.80
CA GLU A 82 -2.24 15.77 11.80
C GLU A 82 -3.05 16.55 10.74
N LEU A 83 -3.82 15.86 9.89
CA LEU A 83 -4.65 16.44 8.82
C LEU A 83 -6.12 16.62 9.21
N ARG A 84 -6.47 16.22 10.44
CA ARG A 84 -7.83 16.26 10.99
C ARG A 84 -7.99 17.41 11.97
#